data_AF-A0A815WUT3-F1
#
_entry.id   AF-A0A815WUT3-F1
#
_cell.length_a   1.000
_cell.length_b   1.000
_cell.length_c   1.000
_cell.angle_alpha   90.00
_cell.angle_beta   90.00
_cell.angle_gamma   90.00
#
_symmetry.space_group_name_H-M   'P 1'
#
loop_
_entity.id
_entity.type
_entity.pdbx_description
1 polymer ?
#
loop_
_entity_poly.entity_id
_entity_poly.type
_entity_poly.pdbx_seq_one_letter_code
_entity_poly.pdbx_strand_id
1 'polypeptide(L)'
;MDASATNFQSLPVPRDSQGFVKSFTLSSCDCPEAREARAFFDQFGFVVVANVFTPEQCANTISDIWDIIESYVGEPVRNDETLWSHKLWRSTGIPEEGIIGGASLWTRQILLNRQTPALHAAFAAMLGTENLLVNQDRYGMSRPAQEHPERTTMTNLHLDMNPWSHIEGLLCSLFRNSG
;
A
#
# COMPACT_ATOMS: atom_id res chain seq x y z
N MET A 1 24.60 30.46 -2.04
CA MET A 1 23.12 30.40 -1.99
C MET A 1 22.77 29.76 -0.68
N ASP A 2 22.22 30.56 0.23
CA ASP A 2 21.83 30.13 1.55
C ASP A 2 20.50 29.39 1.42
N ALA A 3 20.56 28.05 1.41
CA ALA A 3 19.37 27.24 1.48
C ALA A 3 18.84 27.35 2.91
N SER A 4 18.07 28.40 3.20
CA SER A 4 17.36 28.50 4.46
C SER A 4 16.50 27.24 4.55
N ALA A 5 16.88 26.32 5.45
CA ALA A 5 16.10 25.15 5.73
C ALA A 5 14.72 25.63 6.18
N THR A 6 13.74 25.57 5.27
CA THR A 6 12.34 25.80 5.60
C THR A 6 12.01 24.76 6.65
N ASN A 7 11.72 25.21 7.88
CA ASN A 7 11.28 24.33 8.96
C ASN A 7 10.07 23.55 8.45
N PHE A 8 10.25 22.26 8.19
CA PHE A 8 9.16 21.38 7.83
C PHE A 8 8.17 21.35 9.00
N GLN A 9 6.98 21.89 8.78
CA GLN A 9 5.89 21.79 9.72
C GLN A 9 4.99 20.64 9.26
N SER A 10 4.92 19.59 10.08
CA SER A 10 4.01 18.48 9.84
C SER A 10 2.56 18.99 9.89
N LEU A 11 1.78 18.71 8.85
CA LEU A 11 0.35 18.98 8.87
C LEU A 11 -0.33 18.04 9.88
N PRO A 12 -1.21 18.55 10.77
CA PRO A 12 -1.93 17.70 11.71
C PRO A 12 -2.95 16.84 10.94
N VAL A 13 -2.68 15.54 10.86
CA VAL A 13 -3.55 14.58 10.18
C VAL A 13 -4.84 14.36 11.02
N PRO A 14 -6.04 14.58 10.46
CA PRO A 14 -7.30 14.31 11.14
C PRO A 14 -7.46 12.86 11.56
N ARG A 15 -7.93 12.64 12.79
CA ARG A 15 -8.19 11.30 13.35
C ARG A 15 -9.67 11.13 13.73
N ASP A 16 -10.14 9.89 13.71
CA ASP A 16 -11.45 9.52 14.23
C ASP A 16 -11.46 9.38 15.77
N SER A 17 -12.61 9.02 16.34
CA SER A 17 -12.78 8.85 17.78
C SER A 17 -11.98 7.69 18.38
N GLN A 18 -11.49 6.77 17.55
CA GLN A 18 -10.65 5.64 17.96
C GLN A 18 -9.15 5.94 17.80
N GLY A 19 -8.81 7.11 17.26
CA GLY A 19 -7.44 7.55 17.03
C GLY A 19 -6.85 7.05 15.72
N PHE A 20 -7.61 6.40 14.83
CA PHE A 20 -7.16 6.10 13.48
C PHE A 20 -7.26 7.34 12.60
N VAL A 21 -6.55 7.37 11.47
CA VAL A 21 -6.71 8.46 10.49
C VAL A 21 -8.14 8.45 9.95
N LYS A 22 -8.72 9.64 9.73
CA LYS A 22 -10.03 9.78 9.07
C LYS A 22 -10.07 8.90 7.82
N SER A 23 -11.10 8.06 7.73
CA SER A 23 -11.37 7.22 6.56
C SER A 23 -12.61 7.69 5.80
N PHE A 24 -12.73 7.23 4.56
CA PHE A 24 -13.83 7.54 3.65
C PHE A 24 -14.48 6.25 3.15
N THR A 25 -15.78 6.25 2.88
CA THR A 25 -16.47 5.12 2.22
C THR A 25 -17.02 5.57 0.87
N LEU A 26 -16.52 4.98 -0.21
CA LEU A 26 -16.85 5.44 -1.56
C LEU A 26 -17.84 4.50 -2.24
N SER A 27 -19.03 5.02 -2.58
CA SER A 27 -20.04 4.29 -3.35
C SER A 27 -19.80 4.34 -4.87
N SER A 28 -19.09 5.38 -5.35
CA SER A 28 -18.67 5.57 -6.74
C SER A 28 -17.47 6.53 -6.77
N CYS A 29 -16.81 6.68 -7.92
CA CYS A 29 -15.67 7.59 -8.06
C CYS A 29 -16.04 9.09 -8.04
N ASP A 30 -17.33 9.42 -8.18
CA ASP A 30 -17.86 10.77 -8.31
C ASP A 30 -18.82 11.17 -7.16
N CYS A 31 -19.00 10.29 -6.17
CA CYS A 31 -19.85 10.58 -5.02
C CYS A 31 -19.32 11.80 -4.23
N PRO A 32 -20.17 12.48 -3.42
CA PRO A 32 -19.72 13.64 -2.64
C PRO A 32 -18.50 13.35 -1.77
N GLU A 33 -18.46 12.18 -1.14
CA GLU A 33 -17.36 11.75 -0.28
C GLU A 33 -16.06 11.51 -1.06
N ALA A 34 -16.14 11.13 -2.35
CA ALA A 34 -14.97 10.98 -3.22
C ALA A 34 -14.24 12.33 -3.43
N ARG A 35 -14.98 13.44 -3.49
CA ARG A 35 -14.39 14.79 -3.58
C ARG A 35 -13.66 15.17 -2.29
N GLU A 36 -14.22 14.82 -1.13
CA GLU A 36 -13.54 15.04 0.16
C GLU A 36 -12.29 14.16 0.29
N ALA A 37 -12.38 12.89 -0.11
CA ALA A 37 -11.26 11.96 -0.14
C ALA A 37 -10.13 12.50 -1.05
N ARG A 38 -10.49 13.07 -2.21
CA ARG A 38 -9.53 13.69 -3.12
C ARG A 38 -8.88 14.94 -2.54
N ALA A 39 -9.67 15.83 -1.94
CA ALA A 39 -9.12 17.01 -1.27
C ALA A 39 -8.17 16.62 -0.11
N PHE A 40 -8.49 15.55 0.62
CA PHE A 40 -7.62 14.98 1.64
C PHE A 40 -6.32 14.44 1.04
N PHE A 41 -6.40 13.68 -0.05
CA PHE A 41 -5.23 13.18 -0.78
C PHE A 41 -4.34 14.32 -1.29
N ASP A 42 -4.91 15.35 -1.90
CA ASP A 42 -4.17 16.51 -2.42
C ASP A 42 -3.47 17.30 -1.28
N GLN A 43 -4.05 17.32 -0.08
CA GLN A 43 -3.47 18.02 1.08
C GLN A 43 -2.38 17.21 1.78
N PHE A 44 -2.56 15.90 1.97
CA PHE A 44 -1.71 15.07 2.82
C PHE A 44 -0.82 14.09 2.06
N GLY A 45 -1.06 13.87 0.77
CA GLY A 45 -0.34 12.91 -0.08
C GLY A 45 -0.78 11.45 0.10
N PHE A 46 -1.83 11.19 0.90
CA PHE A 46 -2.40 9.86 1.10
C PHE A 46 -3.88 9.95 1.49
N VAL A 47 -4.61 8.85 1.40
CA VAL A 47 -6.02 8.75 1.81
C VAL A 47 -6.32 7.35 2.34
N VAL A 48 -7.27 7.24 3.28
CA VAL A 48 -7.74 5.95 3.80
C VAL A 48 -9.17 5.70 3.33
N VAL A 49 -9.38 4.63 2.57
CA VAL A 49 -10.73 4.21 2.15
C VAL A 49 -11.12 2.95 2.90
N ALA A 50 -12.20 3.04 3.67
CA ALA A 50 -12.74 1.94 4.45
C ALA A 50 -13.73 1.10 3.64
N ASN A 51 -13.99 -0.11 4.13
CA ASN A 51 -15.01 -1.02 3.58
C ASN A 51 -14.81 -1.35 2.09
N VAL A 52 -13.56 -1.34 1.61
CA VAL A 52 -13.21 -1.71 0.23
C VAL A 52 -13.48 -3.19 -0.04
N PHE A 53 -13.19 -4.04 0.95
CA PHE A 53 -13.45 -5.46 0.92
C PHE A 53 -14.46 -5.83 2.01
N THR A 54 -15.31 -6.82 1.72
CA THR A 54 -16.15 -7.46 2.73
C THR A 54 -15.30 -8.32 3.69
N PRO A 55 -15.80 -8.65 4.89
CA PRO A 55 -15.11 -9.56 5.80
C PRO A 55 -14.77 -10.91 5.17
N GLU A 56 -15.64 -11.43 4.30
CA GLU A 56 -15.42 -12.67 3.56
C GLU A 56 -14.28 -12.53 2.54
N GLN A 57 -14.24 -11.43 1.78
CA GLN A 57 -13.15 -11.15 0.84
C GLN A 57 -11.80 -11.01 1.57
N CYS A 58 -11.80 -10.38 2.75
CA CYS A 58 -10.62 -10.32 3.61
C CYS A 58 -10.18 -11.73 4.05
N ALA A 59 -11.11 -12.56 4.55
CA ALA A 59 -10.81 -13.93 4.97
C ALA A 59 -10.25 -14.78 3.83
N ASN A 60 -10.84 -14.70 2.64
CA ASN A 60 -10.36 -15.41 1.44
C ASN A 60 -8.95 -14.94 1.04
N THR A 61 -8.66 -13.64 1.13
CA THR A 61 -7.33 -13.09 0.85
C THR A 61 -6.29 -13.54 1.86
N ILE A 62 -6.64 -13.57 3.15
CA ILE A 62 -5.76 -14.08 4.21
C ILE A 62 -5.48 -15.56 3.99
N SER A 63 -6.48 -16.35 3.60
CA SER A 63 -6.28 -17.76 3.26
C SER A 63 -5.34 -17.92 2.06
N ASP A 64 -5.52 -17.14 0.99
CA ASP A 64 -4.67 -17.19 -0.20
C ASP A 64 -3.21 -16.81 0.12
N ILE A 65 -2.99 -15.80 0.96
CA ILE A 65 -1.65 -15.43 1.47
C ILE A 65 -1.00 -16.63 2.17
N TRP A 66 -1.74 -17.31 3.05
CA TRP A 66 -1.22 -18.49 3.76
C TRP A 66 -0.99 -19.68 2.84
N ASP A 67 -1.87 -19.93 1.87
CA ASP A 67 -1.71 -21.00 0.89
C ASP A 67 -0.40 -20.79 0.10
N ILE A 68 -0.08 -19.55 -0.27
CA ILE A 68 1.18 -19.20 -0.92
C ILE A 68 2.38 -19.42 0.01
N ILE A 69 2.32 -18.94 1.24
CA ILE A 69 3.41 -19.12 2.23
C ILE A 69 3.69 -20.63 2.44
N GLU A 70 2.66 -21.41 2.73
CA GLU A 70 2.79 -22.85 2.96
C GLU A 70 3.27 -23.59 1.71
N SER A 71 2.96 -23.10 0.51
CA SER A 71 3.52 -23.64 -0.73
C SER A 71 5.04 -23.43 -0.86
N TYR A 72 5.57 -22.30 -0.37
CA TYR A 72 7.01 -22.03 -0.34
C TYR A 72 7.72 -22.82 0.75
N VAL A 73 7.05 -23.04 1.88
CA VAL A 73 7.61 -23.76 3.03
C VAL A 73 7.56 -25.27 2.83
N GLY A 74 6.49 -25.78 2.21
CA GLY A 74 6.24 -27.21 2.01
C GLY A 74 5.53 -27.91 3.18
N GLU A 75 5.07 -27.16 4.19
CA GLU A 75 4.34 -27.70 5.34
C GLU A 75 3.32 -26.67 5.89
N PRO A 76 2.26 -27.12 6.59
CA PRO A 76 1.26 -26.23 7.16
C PRO A 76 1.82 -25.49 8.39
N VAL A 77 1.87 -24.16 8.33
CA VAL A 77 2.44 -23.31 9.40
C VAL A 77 1.50 -22.23 9.92
N ARG A 78 0.37 -21.96 9.25
CA ARG A 78 -0.49 -20.80 9.56
C ARG A 78 -1.08 -20.78 10.97
N ASN A 79 -1.19 -21.94 11.60
CA ASN A 79 -1.81 -22.11 12.92
C ASN A 79 -0.79 -22.35 14.05
N ASP A 80 0.51 -22.28 13.76
CA ASP A 80 1.58 -22.46 14.74
C ASP A 80 2.67 -21.39 14.57
N GLU A 81 2.56 -20.33 15.37
CA GLU A 81 3.52 -19.23 15.36
C GLU A 81 4.94 -19.66 15.75
N THR A 82 5.11 -20.78 16.47
CA THR A 82 6.44 -21.28 16.82
C THR A 82 7.24 -21.70 15.57
N LEU A 83 6.54 -22.01 14.48
CA LEU A 83 7.12 -22.33 13.18
C LEU A 83 7.52 -21.09 12.37
N TRP A 84 7.10 -19.88 12.75
CA TRP A 84 7.37 -18.63 12.02
C TRP A 84 8.80 -18.10 12.24
N SER A 85 9.76 -19.02 12.27
CA SER A 85 11.18 -18.74 12.44
C SER A 85 11.75 -17.94 11.28
N HIS A 86 12.83 -17.21 11.53
CA HIS A 86 13.54 -16.47 10.48
C HIS A 86 14.01 -17.38 9.32
N LYS A 87 14.46 -18.60 9.62
CA LYS A 87 14.94 -19.54 8.59
C LYS A 87 13.81 -19.92 7.62
N LEU A 88 12.63 -20.20 8.16
CA LEU A 88 11.44 -20.55 7.39
C LEU A 88 10.94 -19.35 6.58
N TRP A 89 10.89 -18.16 7.17
CA TRP A 89 10.47 -16.95 6.44
C TRP A 89 11.45 -16.52 5.34
N ARG A 90 12.73 -16.91 5.40
CA ARG A 90 13.69 -16.67 4.29
C ARG A 90 13.35 -17.45 3.02
N SER A 91 12.56 -18.52 3.09
CA SER A 91 12.14 -19.25 1.89
C SER A 91 10.91 -18.64 1.21
N THR A 92 10.24 -17.66 1.85
CA THR A 92 8.95 -17.15 1.39
C THR A 92 9.04 -15.87 0.56
N GLY A 93 10.22 -15.24 0.43
CA GLY A 93 10.37 -14.00 -0.35
C GLY A 93 11.51 -13.10 0.13
N ILE A 94 11.20 -11.82 0.35
CA ILE A 94 12.12 -10.79 0.87
C ILE A 94 11.67 -10.49 2.32
N PRO A 95 12.06 -11.33 3.30
CA PRO A 95 11.51 -11.28 4.65
C PRO A 95 11.86 -9.99 5.39
N GLU A 96 12.97 -9.35 5.04
CA GLU A 96 13.39 -8.07 5.63
C GLU A 96 12.46 -6.92 5.23
N GLU A 97 11.75 -7.03 4.11
CA GLU A 97 10.76 -6.05 3.64
C GLU A 97 9.30 -6.51 3.86
N GLY A 98 9.12 -7.73 4.40
CA GLY A 98 7.80 -8.33 4.57
C GLY A 98 7.12 -8.68 3.25
N ILE A 99 7.88 -8.92 2.17
CA ILE A 99 7.33 -9.24 0.85
C ILE A 99 7.33 -10.75 0.62
N ILE A 100 6.21 -11.29 0.12
CA ILE A 100 6.04 -12.69 -0.22
C ILE A 100 6.33 -12.90 -1.72
N GLY A 101 7.23 -13.82 -2.04
CA GLY A 101 7.62 -14.21 -3.38
C GLY A 101 8.63 -13.28 -4.06
N GLY A 102 9.31 -13.80 -5.08
CA GLY A 102 10.27 -13.05 -5.91
C GLY A 102 9.69 -12.45 -7.19
N ALA A 103 8.47 -12.84 -7.58
CA ALA A 103 7.79 -12.41 -8.81
C ALA A 103 6.32 -12.08 -8.51
N SER A 104 5.67 -11.34 -9.41
CA SER A 104 4.24 -11.05 -9.31
C SER A 104 3.41 -12.32 -9.19
N LEU A 105 2.40 -12.28 -8.33
CA LEU A 105 1.52 -13.42 -8.04
C LEU A 105 0.28 -13.38 -8.94
N TRP A 106 -0.27 -14.54 -9.26
CA TRP A 106 -1.39 -14.69 -10.21
C TRP A 106 -2.48 -15.65 -9.72
N THR A 107 -2.61 -15.80 -8.40
CA THR A 107 -3.70 -16.60 -7.82
C THR A 107 -5.07 -16.02 -8.21
N ARG A 108 -6.12 -16.85 -8.18
CA ARG A 108 -7.47 -16.38 -8.47
C ARG A 108 -7.87 -15.26 -7.52
N GLN A 109 -7.52 -15.37 -6.23
CA GLN A 109 -7.94 -14.41 -5.22
C GLN A 109 -7.27 -13.03 -5.41
N ILE A 110 -5.97 -12.97 -5.71
CA ILE A 110 -5.30 -11.66 -5.95
C ILE A 110 -5.89 -10.95 -7.17
N LEU A 111 -6.29 -11.70 -8.20
CA LEU A 111 -6.95 -11.15 -9.38
C LEU A 111 -8.36 -10.65 -9.07
N LEU A 112 -9.10 -11.33 -8.20
CA LEU A 112 -10.41 -10.86 -7.74
C LEU A 112 -10.31 -9.60 -6.90
N ASN A 113 -9.31 -9.52 -6.01
CA ASN A 113 -9.09 -8.33 -5.18
C ASN A 113 -8.91 -7.09 -6.07
N ARG A 114 -8.12 -7.21 -7.14
CA ARG A 114 -7.83 -6.14 -8.10
C ARG A 114 -8.99 -5.75 -9.00
N GLN A 115 -10.04 -6.57 -9.06
CA GLN A 115 -11.28 -6.31 -9.80
C GLN A 115 -12.41 -5.80 -8.89
N THR A 116 -12.13 -5.50 -7.62
CA THR A 116 -13.16 -5.09 -6.66
C THR A 116 -13.72 -3.70 -7.02
N PRO A 117 -15.05 -3.54 -7.16
CA PRO A 117 -15.64 -2.26 -7.58
C PRO A 117 -15.31 -1.09 -6.65
N ALA A 118 -15.30 -1.31 -5.34
CA ALA A 118 -14.93 -0.27 -4.37
C ALA A 118 -13.45 0.15 -4.49
N LEU A 119 -12.56 -0.80 -4.81
CA LEU A 119 -11.15 -0.51 -5.06
C LEU A 119 -10.99 0.31 -6.34
N HIS A 120 -11.69 -0.09 -7.42
CA HIS A 120 -11.72 0.67 -8.67
C HIS A 120 -12.24 2.09 -8.46
N ALA A 121 -13.35 2.27 -7.75
CA ALA A 121 -13.92 3.58 -7.43
C ALA A 121 -12.93 4.47 -6.66
N ALA A 122 -12.20 3.90 -5.70
CA ALA A 122 -11.18 4.63 -4.94
C ALA A 122 -10.04 5.13 -5.82
N PHE A 123 -9.44 4.27 -6.63
CA PHE A 123 -8.37 4.68 -7.55
C PHE A 123 -8.88 5.65 -8.63
N ALA A 124 -10.08 5.42 -9.16
CA ALA A 124 -10.67 6.28 -10.19
C ALA A 124 -10.94 7.70 -9.67
N ALA A 125 -11.40 7.82 -8.43
CA ALA A 125 -11.58 9.12 -7.78
C ALA A 125 -10.25 9.89 -7.67
N MET A 126 -9.19 9.22 -7.20
CA MET A 126 -7.88 9.86 -6.99
C MET A 126 -7.19 10.21 -8.31
N LEU A 127 -7.25 9.31 -9.30
CA LEU A 127 -6.59 9.49 -10.59
C LEU A 127 -7.42 10.31 -11.59
N GLY A 128 -8.71 10.53 -11.31
CA GLY A 128 -9.61 11.33 -12.17
C GLY A 128 -10.02 10.61 -13.47
N THR A 129 -9.95 9.29 -13.51
CA THR A 129 -10.36 8.49 -14.67
C THR A 129 -10.76 7.08 -14.25
N GLU A 130 -11.78 6.52 -14.89
CA GLU A 130 -12.18 5.12 -14.71
C GLU A 130 -11.33 4.15 -15.55
N ASN A 131 -10.58 4.67 -16.53
CA ASN A 131 -9.73 3.89 -17.43
C ASN A 131 -8.40 3.56 -16.72
N LEU A 132 -8.45 2.62 -15.80
CA LEU A 132 -7.32 2.23 -14.97
C LEU A 132 -6.57 1.02 -15.55
N LEU A 133 -5.25 1.07 -15.48
CA LEU A 133 -4.39 -0.09 -15.71
C LEU A 133 -3.93 -0.65 -14.36
N VAL A 134 -3.93 -1.98 -14.25
CA VAL A 134 -3.50 -2.67 -13.03
C VAL A 134 -2.03 -3.04 -13.14
N ASN A 135 -1.21 -2.50 -12.24
CA ASN A 135 0.15 -3.00 -12.04
C ASN A 135 0.11 -4.24 -11.14
N GLN A 136 0.38 -5.43 -11.69
CA GLN A 136 0.32 -6.69 -10.97
C GLN A 136 1.55 -6.91 -10.08
N ASP A 137 1.31 -7.18 -8.81
CA ASP A 137 2.35 -7.35 -7.80
C ASP A 137 2.03 -8.52 -6.86
N ARG A 138 2.67 -8.50 -5.69
CA ARG A 138 2.71 -9.55 -4.67
C ARG A 138 1.86 -9.20 -3.45
N TYR A 139 1.83 -10.11 -2.50
CA TYR A 139 1.37 -9.82 -1.14
C TYR A 139 2.54 -9.40 -0.25
N GLY A 140 2.21 -8.58 0.76
CA GLY A 140 3.07 -8.31 1.89
C GLY A 140 2.50 -8.91 3.16
N MET A 141 3.36 -9.45 4.01
CA MET A 141 3.02 -9.89 5.36
C MET A 141 4.18 -9.63 6.30
N SER A 142 3.92 -8.80 7.31
CA SER A 142 4.81 -8.59 8.44
C SER A 142 4.52 -9.61 9.53
N ARG A 143 5.58 -10.11 10.18
CA ARG A 143 5.45 -11.01 11.33
C ARG A 143 5.20 -10.20 12.61
N PRO A 144 4.57 -10.79 13.65
CA PRO A 144 4.42 -10.14 14.95
C PRO A 144 5.80 -9.74 15.48
N ALA A 145 6.05 -8.43 15.59
CA ALA A 145 7.35 -7.88 15.97
C ALA A 145 7.35 -7.29 17.39
N GLN A 146 6.18 -7.06 17.97
CA GLN A 146 6.05 -6.49 19.31
C GLN A 146 6.55 -7.46 20.39
N GLU A 147 6.18 -8.74 20.28
CA GLU A 147 6.62 -9.82 21.16
C GLU A 147 7.94 -10.45 20.70
N HIS A 148 8.28 -10.28 19.41
CA HIS A 148 9.44 -10.87 18.75
C HIS A 148 10.23 -9.82 17.96
N PRO A 149 11.00 -8.94 18.62
CA PRO A 149 11.69 -7.83 17.96
C PRO A 149 12.65 -8.26 16.84
N GLU A 150 13.18 -9.48 16.90
CA GLU A 150 14.03 -10.07 15.85
C GLU A 150 13.29 -10.32 14.52
N ARG A 151 11.95 -10.22 14.52
CA ARG A 151 11.11 -10.39 13.34
C ARG A 151 10.76 -9.09 12.63
N THR A 152 11.15 -7.95 13.20
CA THR A 152 10.92 -6.60 12.67
C THR A 152 11.46 -6.47 11.24
N THR A 153 10.65 -5.90 10.34
CA THR A 153 11.08 -5.53 8.98
C THR A 153 11.97 -4.28 9.03
N MET A 154 12.86 -4.14 8.07
CA MET A 154 13.77 -2.99 8.02
C MET A 154 12.98 -1.71 7.75
N THR A 155 13.33 -0.63 8.46
CA THR A 155 12.85 0.70 8.09
C THR A 155 13.58 1.15 6.84
N ASN A 156 12.85 1.34 5.74
CA ASN A 156 13.40 1.79 4.47
C ASN A 156 12.55 2.92 3.89
N LEU A 157 13.16 4.11 3.72
CA LEU A 157 12.55 5.18 2.94
C LEU A 157 12.82 4.90 1.46
N HIS A 158 11.77 4.58 0.71
CA HIS A 158 11.87 4.27 -0.70
C HIS A 158 10.82 5.04 -1.51
N LEU A 159 11.00 5.04 -2.82
CA LEU A 159 10.05 5.55 -3.79
C LEU A 159 9.66 4.39 -4.72
N ASP A 160 8.36 4.09 -4.78
CA ASP A 160 7.84 3.01 -5.64
C ASP A 160 7.98 3.32 -7.13
N MET A 161 7.96 4.60 -7.48
CA MET A 161 8.14 5.09 -8.83
C MET A 161 9.47 5.84 -8.94
N ASN A 162 10.17 5.64 -10.06
CA ASN A 162 11.35 6.43 -10.37
C ASN A 162 10.96 7.92 -10.45
N PRO A 163 11.44 8.78 -9.55
CA PRO A 163 11.02 10.18 -9.51
C PRO A 163 11.55 10.98 -10.72
N TRP A 164 12.57 10.48 -11.42
CA TRP A 164 13.23 11.23 -12.48
C TRP A 164 12.29 11.56 -13.66
N SER A 165 11.32 10.67 -13.96
CA SER A 165 10.30 10.91 -14.98
C SER A 165 9.32 12.04 -14.64
N HIS A 166 9.33 12.53 -13.39
CA HIS A 166 8.41 13.56 -12.90
C HIS A 166 9.11 14.90 -12.59
N ILE A 167 10.44 14.94 -12.62
CA ILE A 167 11.25 16.14 -12.31
C ILE A 167 11.56 16.99 -13.55
N GLU A 168 11.61 16.40 -14.76
CA GLU A 168 11.97 17.14 -15.99
C GLU A 168 11.01 18.28 -16.35
N GLY A 169 9.73 18.18 -15.95
CA GLY A 169 8.75 19.26 -16.14
C GLY A 169 9.02 20.50 -15.28
N LEU A 170 9.69 20.35 -14.12
CA LEU A 170 10.03 21.44 -13.20
C LEU A 170 11.35 22.14 -13.57
N LEU A 171 12.29 21.44 -14.18
CA LEU A 171 13.55 22.05 -14.65
C LEU A 171 13.35 22.86 -15.92
N CYS A 172 12.48 22.43 -16.84
CA CYS A 172 12.20 23.18 -18.08
C CYS A 172 11.56 24.56 -17.85
N SER A 173 10.81 24.77 -16.77
CA SER A 173 10.22 26.08 -16.44
C SER A 173 11.22 27.04 -15.79
N LEU A 174 12.25 26.53 -15.11
CA LEU A 174 13.32 27.33 -14.50
C LEU A 174 14.33 27.87 -15.53
N PHE A 175 14.53 27.19 -16.66
CA PHE A 175 15.46 27.62 -17.72
C PHE A 175 14.82 28.38 -18.89
N ARG A 176 13.48 28.51 -18.95
CA ARG A 176 12.79 29.27 -20.02
C ARG A 176 12.56 30.75 -19.71
N ASN A 177 12.83 31.20 -18.48
CA ASN A 177 12.72 32.62 -18.08
C ASN A 177 14.09 33.33 -18.07
N SER A 178 15.08 32.82 -18.79
CA SER A 178 16.45 33.37 -18.84
C SER A 178 16.86 33.88 -20.23
N GLY A 179 15.89 34.13 -21.13
CA GLY A 179 16.12 34.68 -22.47
C GLY A 179 15.37 35.97 -22.68
#